data_AF-A0A519NZV9-F1
#
_entry.id   AF-A0A519NZV9-F1
#
_cell.length_a   1.000
_cell.length_b   1.000
_cell.length_c   1.000
_cell.angle_alpha   90.00
_cell.angle_beta   90.00
_cell.angle_gamma   90.00
#
_symmetry.space_group_name_H-M   'P 1'
#
loop_
_entity.id
_entity.type
_entity.pdbx_description
1 polymer ?
#
loop_
_entity_poly.entity_id
_entity_poly.type
_entity_poly.pdbx_seq_one_letter_code
_entity_poly.pdbx_strand_id
1 'polypeptide(L)'
;DVGGGGHEKITTGGEGDKFGAPVAEVMALYARAAASPHVTPLGLACHIGSQITDLSPLKAAWAVLRSMTLDLRAQGLSVERLDLGGGLGVPYRPDDAPPSLSDYAALAAEAVEGLGVEAAFEPGRMISAEAGVLLASVIQLTERPDGRRFLVLDAAMNDLMRPALYDAFHVLEPVRRHPGTDRPYDVVGPVCESGDTFAKGRDLPPIAAGDRVVFRTAGAYGAAMSNTYNSRALVPEVLVDGNAWRVVRRRPTFDEMVAAEL
;
A
#
# COMPACT_ATOMS: atom_id res chain seq x y z
N ASP A 1 -3.06 -23.14 0.37
CA ASP A 1 -2.47 -22.01 -0.37
C ASP A 1 -3.60 -21.15 -0.96
N VAL A 2 -3.73 -19.91 -0.50
CA VAL A 2 -4.79 -18.96 -0.92
C VAL A 2 -4.23 -17.55 -1.15
N GLY A 3 -2.94 -17.42 -1.44
CA GLY A 3 -2.29 -16.13 -1.61
C GLY A 3 -2.97 -15.26 -2.68
N GLY A 4 -3.16 -13.97 -2.37
CA GLY A 4 -3.71 -12.98 -3.29
C GLY A 4 -2.86 -11.71 -3.33
N GLY A 5 -2.74 -11.07 -4.48
CA GLY A 5 -2.03 -9.80 -4.60
C GLY A 5 -1.46 -9.54 -6.01
N GLY A 6 -1.06 -8.29 -6.23
CA GLY A 6 -0.54 -7.84 -7.52
C GLY A 6 0.97 -8.02 -7.75
N HIS A 7 1.74 -8.53 -6.77
CA HIS A 7 3.18 -8.76 -6.88
C HIS A 7 3.67 -9.79 -5.85
N GLU A 8 4.66 -10.63 -6.22
CA GLU A 8 5.31 -11.62 -5.34
C GLU A 8 5.69 -11.11 -3.94
N LYS A 9 6.17 -9.86 -3.79
CA LYS A 9 6.60 -9.30 -2.50
C LYS A 9 5.45 -8.83 -1.59
N ILE A 10 4.20 -8.85 -2.06
CA ILE A 10 3.02 -8.38 -1.31
C ILE A 10 1.92 -9.44 -1.19
N THR A 11 2.13 -10.63 -1.77
CA THR A 11 1.31 -11.81 -1.54
C THR A 11 1.72 -12.43 -0.19
N THR A 12 0.76 -12.77 0.66
CA THR A 12 1.00 -13.49 1.91
C THR A 12 -0.03 -14.62 2.07
N GLY A 13 0.30 -15.72 2.74
CA GLY A 13 -0.63 -16.82 3.02
C GLY A 13 -0.37 -18.12 2.25
N GLY A 14 0.77 -18.25 1.57
CA GLY A 14 1.30 -19.53 1.09
C GLY A 14 2.02 -20.31 2.19
N GLU A 15 2.16 -21.63 2.02
CA GLU A 15 2.86 -22.51 3.00
C GLU A 15 4.35 -22.16 3.19
N GLY A 16 4.95 -21.41 2.26
CA GLY A 16 6.33 -20.92 2.33
C GLY A 16 6.47 -19.51 2.94
N ASP A 17 5.37 -18.83 3.27
CA ASP A 17 5.43 -17.50 3.84
C ASP A 17 5.75 -17.54 5.33
N LYS A 18 6.46 -16.53 5.82
CA LYS A 18 6.87 -16.42 7.23
C LYS A 18 5.72 -16.12 8.22
N PHE A 19 4.48 -16.04 7.75
CA PHE A 19 3.34 -15.53 8.50
C PHE A 19 2.30 -16.62 8.76
N GLY A 20 1.68 -16.56 9.94
CA GLY A 20 0.64 -17.51 10.33
C GLY A 20 1.18 -18.89 10.65
N ALA A 21 0.27 -19.86 10.72
CA ALA A 21 0.58 -21.27 10.90
C ALA A 21 -0.40 -22.11 10.06
N PRO A 22 -0.03 -23.33 9.65
CA PRO A 22 -0.96 -24.24 8.98
C PRO A 22 -2.21 -24.50 9.82
N VAL A 23 -3.34 -24.75 9.16
CA VAL A 23 -4.66 -24.93 9.83
C VAL A 23 -4.59 -25.92 11.00
N ALA A 24 -3.98 -27.09 10.79
CA ALA A 24 -3.86 -28.12 11.83
C ALA A 24 -3.09 -27.62 13.07
N GLU A 25 -2.05 -26.82 12.86
CA GLU A 25 -1.28 -26.21 13.94
C GLU A 25 -2.11 -25.13 14.65
N VAL A 26 -2.81 -24.26 13.92
CA VAL A 26 -3.69 -23.24 14.52
C VAL A 26 -4.75 -23.87 15.40
N MET A 27 -5.39 -24.96 14.96
CA MET A 27 -6.39 -25.67 15.76
C MET A 27 -5.80 -26.21 17.07
N ALA A 28 -4.60 -26.81 17.01
CA ALA A 28 -3.90 -27.31 18.20
C ALA A 28 -3.47 -26.17 19.15
N LEU A 29 -2.96 -25.07 18.60
CA LEU A 29 -2.57 -23.88 19.36
C LEU A 29 -3.77 -23.23 20.05
N TYR A 30 -4.92 -23.13 19.37
CA TYR A 30 -6.14 -22.56 19.91
C TYR A 30 -6.65 -23.40 21.09
N ALA A 31 -6.72 -24.73 20.94
CA ALA A 31 -7.13 -25.62 22.02
C ALA A 31 -6.19 -25.52 23.24
N ARG A 32 -4.87 -25.45 23.00
CA ARG A 32 -3.88 -25.27 24.06
C ARG A 32 -4.03 -23.91 24.76
N ALA A 33 -4.30 -22.85 24.00
CA ALA A 33 -4.55 -21.51 24.56
C ALA A 33 -5.83 -21.50 25.39
N ALA A 34 -6.91 -22.16 24.93
CA ALA A 34 -8.17 -22.24 25.67
C ALA A 34 -8.05 -23.00 27.01
N ALA A 35 -7.11 -23.94 27.11
CA ALA A 35 -6.79 -24.65 28.35
C ALA A 35 -5.84 -23.87 29.28
N SER A 36 -5.31 -22.72 28.85
CA SER A 36 -4.34 -21.94 29.62
C SER A 36 -5.02 -20.99 30.61
N PRO A 37 -4.53 -20.88 31.86
CA PRO A 37 -5.00 -19.85 32.79
C PRO A 37 -4.43 -18.46 32.50
N HIS A 38 -3.49 -18.33 31.54
CA HIS A 38 -2.74 -17.09 31.28
C HIS A 38 -3.10 -16.41 29.96
N VAL A 39 -3.87 -17.09 29.10
CA VAL A 39 -4.22 -16.59 27.77
C VAL A 39 -5.66 -16.99 27.49
N THR A 40 -6.43 -16.10 26.87
CA THR A 40 -7.79 -16.39 26.42
C THR A 40 -7.84 -16.18 24.91
N PRO A 41 -7.95 -17.25 24.10
CA PRO A 41 -8.11 -17.08 22.67
C PRO A 41 -9.52 -16.55 22.38
N LEU A 42 -9.60 -15.42 21.66
CA LEU A 42 -10.87 -14.77 21.32
C LEU A 42 -11.35 -15.08 19.90
N GLY A 43 -10.43 -15.44 19.01
CA GLY A 43 -10.74 -15.47 17.59
C GLY A 43 -9.62 -15.97 16.70
N LEU A 44 -9.92 -16.04 15.41
CA LEU A 44 -9.00 -16.39 14.34
C LEU A 44 -8.78 -15.17 13.45
N ALA A 45 -7.62 -15.10 12.81
CA ALA A 45 -7.26 -14.02 11.91
C ALA A 45 -6.66 -14.57 10.62
N CYS A 46 -6.92 -13.92 9.48
CA CYS A 46 -6.21 -14.18 8.24
C CYS A 46 -5.88 -12.88 7.50
N HIS A 47 -4.70 -12.84 6.89
CA HIS A 47 -4.30 -11.79 5.94
C HIS A 47 -3.60 -12.42 4.75
N ILE A 48 -4.21 -12.34 3.58
CA ILE A 48 -3.77 -13.07 2.38
C ILE A 48 -3.01 -12.22 1.36
N GLY A 49 -2.71 -10.97 1.71
CA GLY A 49 -1.88 -10.08 0.91
C GLY A 49 -2.49 -8.70 0.69
N SER A 50 -1.91 -7.96 -0.24
CA SER A 50 -2.23 -6.55 -0.49
C SER A 50 -2.51 -6.27 -1.98
N GLN A 51 -3.28 -5.22 -2.23
CA GLN A 51 -3.67 -4.79 -3.59
C GLN A 51 -4.48 -5.89 -4.31
N ILE A 52 -5.39 -6.50 -3.57
CA ILE A 52 -6.27 -7.56 -4.06
C ILE A 52 -7.41 -6.91 -4.84
N THR A 53 -7.46 -7.18 -6.15
CA THR A 53 -8.46 -6.65 -7.09
C THR A 53 -9.45 -7.72 -7.58
N ASP A 54 -9.29 -8.97 -7.13
CA ASP A 54 -10.24 -10.06 -7.31
C ASP A 54 -10.63 -10.55 -5.91
N LEU A 55 -11.93 -10.63 -5.60
CA LEU A 55 -12.41 -11.06 -4.29
C LEU A 55 -12.36 -12.58 -4.09
N SER A 56 -12.11 -13.37 -5.14
CA SER A 56 -12.13 -14.83 -5.08
C SER A 56 -11.14 -15.43 -4.06
N PRO A 57 -9.89 -14.94 -3.93
CA PRO A 57 -8.97 -15.40 -2.88
C PRO A 57 -9.44 -15.08 -1.46
N LEU A 58 -10.04 -13.89 -1.24
CA LEU A 58 -10.61 -13.50 0.04
C LEU A 58 -11.76 -14.44 0.42
N LYS A 59 -12.65 -14.73 -0.53
CA LYS A 59 -13.75 -15.69 -0.35
C LYS A 59 -13.22 -17.06 0.08
N ALA A 60 -12.19 -17.57 -0.59
CA ALA A 60 -11.59 -18.87 -0.26
C ALA A 60 -10.97 -18.87 1.14
N ALA A 61 -10.22 -17.83 1.50
CA ALA A 61 -9.60 -17.71 2.82
C ALA A 61 -10.62 -17.61 3.95
N TRP A 62 -11.66 -16.80 3.77
CA TRP A 62 -12.71 -16.63 4.78
C TRP A 62 -13.59 -17.88 4.93
N ALA A 63 -13.77 -18.67 3.87
CA ALA A 63 -14.41 -19.98 3.98
C ALA A 63 -13.62 -20.95 4.88
N VAL A 64 -12.27 -20.89 4.84
CA VAL A 64 -11.42 -21.66 5.74
C VAL A 64 -11.57 -21.19 7.19
N LEU A 65 -11.52 -19.87 7.44
CA LEU A 65 -11.77 -19.31 8.77
C LEU A 65 -13.13 -19.72 9.34
N ARG A 66 -14.17 -19.70 8.50
CA ARG A 66 -15.51 -20.16 8.86
C ARG A 66 -15.52 -21.64 9.25
N SER A 67 -14.89 -22.50 8.45
CA SER A 67 -14.79 -23.93 8.77
C SER A 67 -14.08 -24.17 10.10
N MET A 68 -12.92 -23.54 10.31
CA MET A 68 -12.16 -23.64 11.55
C MET A 68 -12.98 -23.18 12.77
N THR A 69 -13.76 -22.12 12.62
CA THR A 69 -14.66 -21.61 13.67
C THR A 69 -15.70 -22.65 14.07
N LEU A 70 -16.33 -23.30 13.09
CA LEU A 70 -17.32 -24.36 13.35
C LEU A 70 -16.66 -25.58 14.01
N ASP A 71 -15.47 -25.97 13.54
CA ASP A 71 -14.72 -27.11 14.08
C ASP A 71 -14.26 -26.88 15.53
N LEU A 72 -13.81 -25.66 15.87
CA LEU A 72 -13.45 -25.30 17.26
C LEU A 72 -14.68 -25.34 18.17
N ARG A 73 -15.82 -24.82 17.69
CA ARG A 73 -17.08 -24.83 18.46
C ARG A 73 -17.63 -26.24 18.64
N ALA A 74 -17.48 -27.12 17.66
CA ALA A 74 -17.82 -28.53 17.81
C ALA A 74 -16.98 -29.24 18.89
N GLN A 75 -15.79 -28.72 19.20
CA GLN A 75 -14.93 -29.16 20.30
C GLN A 75 -15.27 -28.49 21.64
N GLY A 76 -16.31 -27.66 21.69
CA GLY A 76 -16.74 -26.94 22.91
C GLY A 76 -15.95 -25.67 23.20
N LEU A 77 -15.13 -25.18 22.26
CA LEU A 77 -14.34 -23.96 22.41
C LEU A 77 -15.13 -22.73 21.94
N SER A 78 -14.96 -21.59 22.61
CA SER A 78 -15.54 -20.33 22.16
C SER A 78 -14.68 -19.69 21.08
N VAL A 79 -15.37 -19.08 20.10
CA VAL A 79 -14.77 -18.22 19.07
C VAL A 79 -15.71 -17.04 18.94
N GLU A 80 -15.24 -15.85 19.31
CA GLU A 80 -16.05 -14.64 19.44
C GLU A 80 -15.74 -13.63 18.33
N ARG A 81 -14.55 -13.71 17.73
CA ARG A 81 -14.11 -12.78 16.68
C ARG A 81 -13.49 -13.51 15.48
N LEU A 82 -13.76 -12.99 14.29
CA LEU A 82 -12.99 -13.29 13.09
C LEU A 82 -12.39 -12.01 12.53
N ASP A 83 -11.06 -11.97 12.46
CA ASP A 83 -10.33 -10.92 11.75
C ASP A 83 -10.13 -11.34 10.29
N LEU A 84 -10.84 -10.65 9.41
CA LEU A 84 -10.86 -10.92 7.97
C LEU A 84 -9.68 -10.23 7.25
N GLY A 85 -8.85 -9.50 8.00
CA GLY A 85 -7.65 -8.82 7.53
C GLY A 85 -7.95 -7.61 6.66
N GLY A 86 -6.89 -7.12 6.00
CA GLY A 86 -6.97 -6.06 4.99
C GLY A 86 -6.83 -6.57 3.56
N GLY A 87 -6.22 -5.74 2.71
CA GLY A 87 -5.71 -6.16 1.42
C GLY A 87 -6.49 -5.68 0.20
N LEU A 88 -7.72 -5.19 0.36
CA LEU A 88 -8.53 -4.65 -0.72
C LEU A 88 -7.76 -3.56 -1.49
N GLY A 89 -7.70 -3.72 -2.82
CA GLY A 89 -6.96 -2.84 -3.71
C GLY A 89 -7.65 -1.49 -3.95
N VAL A 90 -6.85 -0.56 -4.46
CA VAL A 90 -7.26 0.78 -4.93
C VAL A 90 -6.78 0.97 -6.36
N PRO A 91 -7.38 1.89 -7.15
CA PRO A 91 -6.88 2.14 -8.49
C PRO A 91 -5.53 2.85 -8.45
N TYR A 92 -4.53 2.28 -9.12
CA TYR A 92 -3.26 2.93 -9.40
C TYR A 92 -3.17 3.44 -10.85
N ARG A 93 -3.95 2.83 -11.75
CA ARG A 93 -4.10 3.22 -13.15
C ARG A 93 -5.53 3.70 -13.43
N PRO A 94 -5.74 4.51 -14.48
CA PRO A 94 -7.07 5.01 -14.84
C PRO A 94 -8.08 3.90 -15.20
N ASP A 95 -7.60 2.77 -15.71
CA ASP A 95 -8.38 1.60 -16.12
C ASP A 95 -8.49 0.52 -15.03
N ASP A 96 -7.85 0.71 -13.87
CA ASP A 96 -8.01 -0.19 -12.74
C ASP A 96 -9.44 -0.05 -12.19
N ALA A 97 -10.15 -1.18 -12.10
CA ALA A 97 -11.49 -1.27 -11.55
C ALA A 97 -11.49 -2.27 -10.37
N PRO A 98 -10.97 -1.89 -9.19
CA PRO A 98 -11.03 -2.77 -8.02
C PRO A 98 -12.48 -3.03 -7.58
N PRO A 99 -12.73 -4.12 -6.84
CA PRO A 99 -14.05 -4.44 -6.33
C PRO A 99 -14.61 -3.31 -5.46
N SER A 100 -15.94 -3.13 -5.49
CA SER A 100 -16.57 -2.10 -4.66
C SER A 100 -16.52 -2.48 -3.18
N LEU A 101 -16.56 -1.47 -2.30
CA LEU A 101 -16.70 -1.69 -0.86
C LEU A 101 -17.98 -2.46 -0.51
N SER A 102 -19.04 -2.28 -1.30
CA SER A 102 -20.30 -3.00 -1.14
C SER A 102 -20.14 -4.50 -1.44
N ASP A 103 -19.43 -4.85 -2.50
CA ASP A 103 -19.16 -6.27 -2.85
C ASP A 103 -18.26 -6.92 -1.80
N TYR A 104 -17.23 -6.20 -1.34
CA TYR A 104 -16.37 -6.65 -0.25
C TYR A 104 -17.15 -6.88 1.05
N ALA A 105 -18.01 -5.92 1.43
CA ALA A 105 -18.84 -6.03 2.63
C ALA A 105 -19.87 -7.15 2.55
N ALA A 106 -20.51 -7.35 1.38
CA ALA A 106 -21.44 -8.45 1.16
C ALA A 106 -20.74 -9.81 1.32
N LEU A 107 -19.56 -9.96 0.72
CA LEU A 107 -18.76 -11.18 0.88
C LEU A 107 -18.33 -11.42 2.33
N ALA A 108 -17.97 -10.36 3.05
CA ALA A 108 -17.60 -10.46 4.47
C ALA A 108 -18.80 -10.87 5.33
N ALA A 109 -19.99 -10.33 5.03
CA ALA A 109 -21.24 -10.72 5.70
C ALA A 109 -21.57 -12.20 5.46
N GLU A 110 -21.43 -12.70 4.23
CA GLU A 110 -21.57 -14.14 3.91
C GLU A 110 -20.62 -15.00 4.75
N ALA A 111 -19.35 -14.58 4.89
CA ALA A 111 -18.35 -15.33 5.64
C ALA A 111 -18.73 -15.53 7.12
N VAL A 112 -19.32 -14.51 7.76
CA VAL A 112 -19.66 -14.53 9.19
C VAL A 112 -21.12 -14.89 9.48
N GLU A 113 -21.94 -15.09 8.44
CA GLU A 113 -23.38 -15.33 8.58
C GLU A 113 -23.69 -16.53 9.50
N GLY A 114 -24.57 -16.34 10.48
CA GLY A 114 -24.99 -17.39 11.41
C GLY A 114 -23.91 -17.82 12.43
N LEU A 115 -22.71 -17.24 12.39
CA LEU A 115 -21.68 -17.53 13.38
C LEU A 115 -21.84 -16.68 14.65
N GLY A 116 -22.49 -15.52 14.59
CA GLY A 116 -22.62 -14.63 15.76
C GLY A 116 -21.26 -14.20 16.32
N VAL A 117 -20.28 -13.98 15.44
CA VAL A 117 -18.94 -13.46 15.77
C VAL A 117 -18.87 -11.98 15.43
N GLU A 118 -17.99 -11.26 16.12
CA GLU A 118 -17.53 -9.94 15.70
C GLU A 118 -16.61 -10.08 14.47
N ALA A 119 -16.89 -9.32 13.41
CA ALA A 119 -16.01 -9.22 12.25
C ALA A 119 -15.04 -8.05 12.44
N ALA A 120 -13.74 -8.31 12.33
CA ALA A 120 -12.69 -7.30 12.33
C ALA A 120 -12.03 -7.20 10.95
N PHE A 121 -11.48 -6.03 10.65
CA PHE A 121 -10.86 -5.71 9.36
C PHE A 121 -9.63 -4.83 9.59
N GLU A 122 -8.64 -4.96 8.70
CA GLU A 122 -7.37 -4.23 8.78
C GLU A 122 -7.08 -3.38 7.51
N PRO A 123 -8.00 -2.49 7.08
CA PRO A 123 -7.78 -1.71 5.86
C PRO A 123 -6.69 -0.65 6.06
N GLY A 124 -5.57 -0.79 5.37
CA GLY A 124 -4.53 0.24 5.27
C GLY A 124 -4.67 1.07 3.99
N ARG A 125 -4.31 0.44 2.86
CA ARG A 125 -4.28 1.06 1.53
C ARG A 125 -5.61 1.68 1.14
N MET A 126 -6.71 0.95 1.33
CA MET A 126 -8.05 1.38 0.96
C MET A 126 -8.45 2.72 1.61
N ILE A 127 -8.00 2.99 2.84
CA ILE A 127 -8.32 4.24 3.54
C ILE A 127 -7.44 5.40 3.05
N SER A 128 -6.13 5.16 2.94
CA SER A 128 -5.15 6.25 2.89
C SER A 128 -4.58 6.51 1.50
N ALA A 129 -4.65 5.56 0.57
CA ALA A 129 -3.88 5.63 -0.67
C ALA A 129 -4.28 6.82 -1.56
N GLU A 130 -5.56 6.93 -1.90
CA GLU A 130 -6.09 7.98 -2.78
C GLU A 130 -6.19 9.34 -2.08
N ALA A 131 -6.22 9.35 -0.74
CA ALA A 131 -6.26 10.58 0.05
C ALA A 131 -4.94 11.37 0.01
N GLY A 132 -3.83 10.73 -0.37
CA GLY A 132 -2.51 11.36 -0.43
C GLY A 132 -1.95 11.42 -1.85
N VAL A 133 -1.26 12.52 -2.13
CA VAL A 133 -0.50 12.72 -3.37
C VAL A 133 0.90 13.20 -3.06
N LEU A 134 1.87 12.88 -3.90
CA LEU A 134 3.22 13.46 -3.82
C LEU A 134 3.34 14.57 -4.87
N LEU A 135 3.52 15.81 -4.40
CA LEU A 135 3.81 16.96 -5.24
C LEU A 135 5.32 17.12 -5.41
N ALA A 136 5.78 17.28 -6.65
CA ALA A 136 7.19 17.46 -6.98
C ALA A 136 7.39 18.59 -8.00
N SER A 137 8.57 19.18 -7.97
CA SER A 137 9.06 20.18 -8.94
C SER A 137 9.88 19.52 -10.01
N VAL A 138 9.73 19.96 -11.25
CA VAL A 138 10.69 19.65 -12.32
C VAL A 138 11.92 20.53 -12.12
N ILE A 139 13.08 19.91 -11.89
CA ILE A 139 14.34 20.65 -11.71
C ILE A 139 15.12 20.75 -13.03
N GLN A 140 15.04 19.73 -13.88
CA GLN A 140 15.79 19.68 -15.13
C GLN A 140 15.11 18.78 -16.16
N LEU A 141 15.22 19.17 -17.43
CA LEU A 141 14.99 18.28 -18.56
C LEU A 141 16.31 17.99 -19.25
N THR A 142 16.56 16.72 -19.55
CA THR A 142 17.74 16.29 -20.29
C THR A 142 17.33 15.45 -21.48
N GLU A 143 17.78 15.82 -22.67
CA GLU A 143 17.60 15.02 -23.89
C GLU A 143 18.93 14.37 -24.25
N ARG A 144 18.92 13.05 -24.46
CA ARG A 144 20.10 12.30 -24.89
C ARG A 144 20.18 12.30 -26.42
N PRO A 145 21.38 12.08 -27.00
CA PRO A 145 21.55 11.99 -28.45
C PRO A 145 20.71 10.89 -29.12
N ASP A 146 20.34 9.85 -28.37
CA ASP A 146 19.46 8.77 -28.82
C ASP A 146 17.95 9.11 -28.75
N GLY A 147 17.61 10.35 -28.40
CA GLY A 147 16.24 10.85 -28.32
C GLY A 147 15.53 10.60 -26.99
N ARG A 148 16.14 9.88 -26.04
CA ARG A 148 15.54 9.70 -24.71
C ARG A 148 15.49 11.01 -23.94
N ARG A 149 14.34 11.28 -23.34
CA ARG A 149 14.09 12.48 -22.52
C ARG A 149 13.98 12.09 -21.06
N PHE A 150 14.79 12.71 -20.22
CA PHE A 150 14.73 12.57 -18.77
C PHE A 150 14.06 13.79 -18.16
N LEU A 151 13.00 13.55 -17.40
CA LEU A 151 12.34 14.53 -16.56
C LEU A 151 12.85 14.35 -15.14
N VAL A 152 13.76 15.20 -14.70
CA VAL A 152 14.37 15.12 -13.36
C VAL A 152 13.52 15.94 -12.39
N LEU A 153 13.05 15.28 -11.33
CA LEU A 153 12.24 15.89 -10.28
C LEU A 153 13.07 16.24 -9.04
N ASP A 154 12.52 17.07 -8.16
CA ASP A 154 13.06 17.28 -6.81
C ASP A 154 12.62 16.20 -5.81
N ALA A 155 11.68 15.33 -6.16
CA ALA A 155 11.36 14.12 -5.40
C ALA A 155 12.29 12.96 -5.81
N ALA A 156 12.48 11.99 -4.91
CA ALA A 156 13.22 10.75 -5.20
C ALA A 156 12.56 9.50 -4.59
N MET A 157 13.16 8.34 -4.86
CA MET A 157 12.79 7.05 -4.25
C MET A 157 12.76 7.09 -2.73
N ASN A 158 13.56 7.94 -2.07
CA ASN A 158 13.53 8.09 -0.62
C ASN A 158 12.27 8.84 -0.13
N ASP A 159 11.52 9.51 -1.00
CA ASP A 159 10.23 10.15 -0.71
C ASP A 159 9.05 9.24 -1.09
N LEU A 160 9.17 8.51 -2.22
CA LEU A 160 8.21 7.53 -2.69
C LEU A 160 8.95 6.27 -3.19
N MET A 161 9.12 5.31 -2.29
CA MET A 161 9.94 4.11 -2.53
C MET A 161 9.25 3.07 -3.42
N ARG A 162 7.92 3.14 -3.57
CA ARG A 162 7.14 2.07 -4.18
C ARG A 162 7.54 1.75 -5.63
N PRO A 163 7.81 2.72 -6.52
CA PRO A 163 8.29 2.41 -7.87
C PRO A 163 9.63 1.67 -7.86
N ALA A 164 10.58 2.09 -7.02
CA ALA A 164 11.89 1.44 -6.93
C ALA A 164 11.82 0.03 -6.31
N LEU A 165 10.94 -0.19 -5.34
CA LEU A 165 10.89 -1.44 -4.57
C LEU A 165 10.00 -2.52 -5.19
N TYR A 166 8.91 -2.10 -5.84
CA TYR A 166 7.83 -2.96 -6.31
C TYR A 166 7.47 -2.76 -7.78
N ASP A 167 8.24 -1.95 -8.53
CA ASP A 167 7.87 -1.49 -9.88
C ASP A 167 6.45 -0.89 -9.93
N ALA A 168 6.03 -0.28 -8.81
CA ALA A 168 4.67 0.18 -8.64
C ALA A 168 4.36 1.39 -9.53
N PHE A 169 3.26 1.30 -10.26
CA PHE A 169 2.77 2.42 -11.05
C PHE A 169 2.05 3.44 -10.15
N HIS A 170 2.27 4.72 -10.45
CA HIS A 170 1.44 5.82 -9.99
C HIS A 170 1.10 6.70 -11.21
N VAL A 171 -0.12 7.22 -11.27
CA VAL A 171 -0.46 8.26 -12.25
C VAL A 171 0.38 9.50 -11.93
N LEU A 172 1.10 10.00 -12.93
CA LEU A 172 1.87 11.24 -12.87
C LEU A 172 1.22 12.27 -13.78
N GLU A 173 0.85 13.42 -13.23
CA GLU A 173 0.19 14.50 -13.98
C GLU A 173 0.83 15.84 -13.68
N PRO A 174 0.92 16.77 -14.64
CA PRO A 174 1.28 18.14 -14.32
C PRO A 174 0.15 18.84 -13.58
N VAL A 175 0.47 19.65 -12.58
CA VAL A 175 -0.51 20.47 -11.85
C VAL A 175 -1.17 21.50 -12.78
N ARG A 176 -0.40 22.00 -13.76
CA ARG A 176 -0.91 22.85 -14.84
C ARG A 176 -0.59 22.17 -16.17
N ARG A 177 -1.62 21.78 -16.92
CA ARG A 177 -1.44 21.18 -18.24
C ARG A 177 -1.20 22.28 -19.28
N HIS A 178 -0.06 22.21 -19.97
CA HIS A 178 0.23 23.06 -21.12
C HIS A 178 -0.31 22.43 -22.40
N PRO A 179 -0.80 23.24 -23.37
CA PRO A 179 -1.27 22.72 -24.64
C PRO A 179 -0.11 22.18 -25.49
N GLY A 180 -0.35 21.07 -26.19
CA GLY A 180 0.59 20.46 -27.11
C GLY A 180 0.49 18.94 -27.12
N THR A 181 1.32 18.30 -27.95
CA THR A 181 1.37 16.84 -28.07
C THR A 181 2.17 16.23 -26.93
N ASP A 182 1.64 15.15 -26.37
CA ASP A 182 2.33 14.39 -25.33
C ASP A 182 3.60 13.72 -25.90
N ARG A 183 4.63 13.62 -25.06
CA ARG A 183 5.93 13.02 -25.40
C ARG A 183 6.37 12.08 -24.28
N PRO A 184 7.11 11.00 -24.60
CA PRO A 184 7.59 10.08 -23.59
C PRO A 184 8.77 10.66 -22.80
N TYR A 185 8.74 10.48 -21.49
CA TYR A 185 9.82 10.83 -20.56
C TYR A 185 10.14 9.67 -19.61
N ASP A 186 11.44 9.47 -19.36
CA ASP A 186 11.91 8.76 -18.19
C ASP A 186 11.89 9.73 -17.00
N VAL A 187 11.05 9.45 -16.02
CA VAL A 187 10.83 10.32 -14.86
C VAL A 187 11.69 9.81 -13.72
N VAL A 188 12.64 10.62 -13.27
CA VAL A 188 13.70 10.23 -12.34
C VAL A 188 13.83 11.26 -11.22
N GLY A 189 14.35 10.83 -10.07
CA GLY A 189 14.82 11.74 -9.03
C GLY A 189 16.31 12.08 -9.20
N PRO A 190 16.88 12.86 -8.25
CA PRO A 190 18.28 13.28 -8.29
C PRO A 190 19.21 12.43 -7.41
N VAL A 191 18.77 11.28 -6.90
CA VAL A 191 19.60 10.36 -6.10
C VAL A 191 20.54 9.56 -7.00
N CYS A 192 21.69 9.14 -6.47
CA CYS A 192 22.77 8.51 -7.22
C CYS A 192 22.53 7.04 -7.63
N GLU A 193 21.36 6.49 -7.33
CA GLU A 193 21.02 5.09 -7.59
C GLU A 193 20.22 5.00 -8.89
N SER A 194 20.53 4.00 -9.74
CA SER A 194 19.79 3.82 -11.00
C SER A 194 18.32 3.47 -10.77
N GLY A 195 18.02 2.91 -9.58
CA GLY A 195 16.68 2.66 -9.08
C GLY A 195 15.88 3.91 -8.73
N ASP A 196 16.46 5.12 -8.71
CA ASP A 196 15.73 6.39 -8.53
C ASP A 196 14.97 6.81 -9.80
N THR A 197 14.19 5.87 -10.33
CA THR A 197 13.35 6.01 -11.52
C THR A 197 11.90 5.75 -11.11
N PHE A 198 11.04 6.74 -11.25
CA PHE A 198 9.62 6.62 -10.96
C PHE A 198 8.83 5.97 -12.10
N ALA A 199 9.21 6.28 -13.34
CA ALA A 199 8.57 5.74 -14.53
C ALA A 199 9.51 5.81 -15.74
N LYS A 200 9.37 4.86 -16.67
CA LYS A 200 10.06 4.88 -17.96
C LYS A 200 9.05 5.12 -19.08
N GLY A 201 9.42 5.93 -20.06
CA GLY A 201 8.58 6.21 -21.24
C GLY A 201 7.18 6.74 -20.92
N ARG A 202 7.03 7.55 -19.86
CA ARG A 202 5.75 8.15 -19.49
C ARG A 202 5.39 9.26 -20.47
N ASP A 203 4.29 9.11 -21.18
CA ASP A 203 3.74 10.19 -22.00
C ASP A 203 3.22 11.33 -21.11
N LEU A 204 3.78 12.53 -21.33
CA LEU A 204 3.41 13.76 -20.64
C LEU A 204 3.24 14.89 -21.66
N PRO A 205 2.32 15.85 -21.42
CA PRO A 205 2.23 17.06 -22.22
C PRO A 205 3.52 17.88 -22.13
N PRO A 206 3.67 18.96 -22.93
CA PRO A 206 4.80 19.87 -22.79
C PRO A 206 5.00 20.30 -21.34
N ILE A 207 6.23 20.15 -20.87
CA ILE A 207 6.64 20.39 -19.48
C ILE A 207 8.04 21.00 -19.46
N ALA A 208 8.27 21.92 -18.52
CA ALA A 208 9.50 22.68 -18.39
C ALA A 208 10.06 22.63 -16.96
N ALA A 209 11.33 23.00 -16.82
CA ALA A 209 11.92 23.21 -15.49
C ALA A 209 11.15 24.32 -14.76
N GLY A 210 10.86 24.10 -13.48
CA GLY A 210 10.01 24.98 -12.68
C GLY A 210 8.53 24.55 -12.64
N ASP A 211 8.07 23.68 -13.55
CA ASP A 211 6.72 23.13 -13.46
C ASP A 211 6.55 22.22 -12.23
N ARG A 212 5.30 21.90 -11.92
CA ARG A 212 4.93 21.01 -10.83
C ARG A 212 4.17 19.81 -11.36
N VAL A 213 4.47 18.64 -10.81
CA VAL A 213 3.81 17.38 -11.11
C VAL A 213 3.30 16.73 -9.83
N VAL A 214 2.29 15.89 -9.97
CA VAL A 214 1.69 15.16 -8.87
C VAL A 214 1.70 13.67 -9.18
N PHE A 215 2.21 12.86 -8.25
CA PHE A 215 1.96 11.42 -8.22
C PHE A 215 0.69 11.18 -7.42
N ARG A 216 -0.33 10.62 -8.08
CA ARG A 216 -1.59 10.22 -7.43
C ARG A 216 -1.42 8.95 -6.60
N THR A 217 -2.38 8.69 -5.72
CA THR A 217 -2.47 7.44 -4.95
C THR A 217 -1.21 7.15 -4.10
N ALA A 218 -0.63 8.19 -3.52
CA ALA A 218 0.65 8.13 -2.79
C ALA A 218 0.49 8.20 -1.26
N GLY A 219 -0.74 8.22 -0.73
CA GLY A 219 -0.97 8.36 0.72
C GLY A 219 -0.69 7.09 1.54
N ALA A 220 -0.77 5.91 0.92
CA ALA A 220 -0.45 4.64 1.57
C ALA A 220 0.93 4.15 1.14
N TYR A 221 1.78 3.82 2.12
CA TYR A 221 3.15 3.35 1.88
C TYR A 221 4.01 4.33 1.05
N GLY A 222 3.67 5.61 1.07
CA GLY A 222 4.50 6.72 0.60
C GLY A 222 5.38 7.21 1.73
N ALA A 223 4.93 8.24 2.45
CA ALA A 223 5.66 8.84 3.58
C ALA A 223 6.04 7.82 4.68
N ALA A 224 5.23 6.77 4.90
CA ALA A 224 5.54 5.71 5.86
C ALA A 224 6.78 4.86 5.50
N MET A 225 7.18 4.84 4.22
CA MET A 225 8.40 4.17 3.73
C MET A 225 9.49 5.17 3.32
N SER A 226 9.29 6.46 3.60
CA SER A 226 10.28 7.48 3.30
C SER A 226 11.50 7.35 4.23
N ASN A 227 12.65 7.75 3.73
CA ASN A 227 13.92 7.67 4.44
C ASN A 227 14.85 8.80 4.03
N THR A 228 16.00 8.89 4.71
CA THR A 228 16.98 9.99 4.56
C THR A 228 18.17 9.60 3.69
N TYR A 229 18.02 8.61 2.81
CA TYR A 229 19.08 8.22 1.87
C TYR A 229 19.58 9.44 1.07
N ASN A 230 20.89 9.48 0.80
CA ASN A 230 21.63 10.64 0.30
C ASN A 230 21.49 11.91 1.18
N SER A 231 21.34 11.72 2.50
CA SER A 231 21.25 12.80 3.49
C SER A 231 20.14 13.81 3.16
N ARG A 232 19.04 13.31 2.58
CA ARG A 232 17.88 14.13 2.21
C ARG A 232 16.89 14.19 3.36
N ALA A 233 16.51 15.40 3.76
CA ALA A 233 15.47 15.58 4.76
C ALA A 233 14.13 15.04 4.25
N LEU A 234 13.39 14.33 5.12
CA LEU A 234 12.03 13.86 4.81
C LEU A 234 11.15 15.02 4.32
N VAL A 235 10.32 14.77 3.31
CA VAL A 235 9.36 15.77 2.81
C VAL A 235 8.32 16.14 3.87
N PRO A 236 7.89 17.41 3.94
CA PRO A 236 6.81 17.82 4.81
C PRO A 236 5.49 17.24 4.31
N GLU A 237 4.53 17.04 5.22
CA GLU A 237 3.18 16.62 4.90
C GLU A 237 2.21 17.77 5.19
N VAL A 238 1.33 18.05 4.22
CA VAL A 238 0.32 19.10 4.30
C VAL A 238 -1.05 18.45 4.19
N LEU A 239 -1.92 18.73 5.17
CA LEU A 239 -3.33 18.35 5.11
C LEU A 239 -4.13 19.51 4.53
N VAL A 240 -4.96 19.21 3.53
CA VAL A 240 -5.90 20.16 2.92
C VAL A 240 -7.32 19.76 3.31
N ASP A 241 -8.10 20.73 3.78
CA ASP A 241 -9.51 20.57 4.14
C ASP A 241 -10.32 21.73 3.52
N GLY A 242 -11.03 21.42 2.44
CA GLY A 242 -11.70 22.42 1.61
C GLY A 242 -10.73 23.48 1.10
N ASN A 243 -10.90 24.73 1.56
CA ASN A 243 -10.06 25.87 1.19
C ASN A 243 -8.94 26.15 2.22
N ALA A 244 -8.84 25.37 3.30
CA ALA A 244 -7.83 25.53 4.32
C ALA A 244 -6.73 24.47 4.17
N TRP A 245 -5.52 24.80 4.62
CA TRP A 245 -4.42 23.85 4.66
C TRP A 245 -3.56 24.06 5.90
N ARG A 246 -2.89 22.99 6.35
CA ARG A 246 -1.94 23.03 7.47
C ARG A 246 -0.81 22.04 7.26
N VAL A 247 0.40 22.41 7.68
CA VAL A 247 1.51 21.46 7.78
C VAL A 247 1.24 20.52 8.95
N VAL A 248 1.07 19.23 8.68
CA VAL A 248 0.84 18.19 9.71
C VAL A 248 2.11 17.42 10.07
N ARG A 249 3.11 17.43 9.17
CA ARG A 249 4.48 17.01 9.46
C ARG A 249 5.44 18.01 8.85
N ARG A 250 6.23 18.70 9.68
CA ARG A 250 7.24 19.63 9.17
C ARG A 250 8.44 18.88 8.60
N ARG A 251 9.17 19.52 7.70
CA ARG A 251 10.48 19.05 7.26
C ARG A 251 11.46 19.11 8.44
N PRO A 252 12.21 18.04 8.74
CA PRO A 252 13.28 18.11 9.72
C PRO A 252 14.42 19.00 9.21
N THR A 253 15.10 19.67 10.13
CA THR A 253 16.34 20.41 9.84
C THR A 253 17.52 19.46 9.69
N PHE A 254 18.63 19.95 9.15
CA PHE A 254 19.86 19.16 9.05
C PHE A 254 20.37 18.72 10.43
N ASP A 255 20.40 19.64 11.40
CA ASP A 255 20.85 19.35 12.77
C ASP A 255 20.02 18.22 13.42
N GLU A 256 18.70 18.20 13.19
CA GLU A 256 17.83 17.12 13.68
C GLU A 256 18.12 15.78 13.02
N MET A 257 18.57 15.76 11.76
CA MET A 257 18.92 14.51 11.08
C MET A 257 20.19 13.89 11.65
N VAL A 258 21.17 14.71 12.03
CA VAL A 258 22.47 14.23 12.53
C VAL A 258 22.53 14.14 14.06
N ALA A 259 21.48 14.54 14.78
CA ALA A 259 21.47 14.58 16.24
C ALA A 259 21.75 13.21 16.91
N ALA A 260 21.50 12.09 16.21
CA ALA A 260 21.79 10.75 16.72
C ALA A 260 23.24 10.27 16.45
N GLU A 261 24.02 11.06 15.70
CA GLU A 261 25.41 10.78 15.31
C GLU A 261 26.43 11.64 16.08
N LEU A 262 25.94 12.53 16.95
CA LEU A 262 26.74 13.48 17.74
C LEU A 262 26.98 13.00 19.18
#